data_AF-A0A536FP09-F1
#
_entry.id   AF-A0A536FP09-F1
#
_cell.length_a   1.000
_cell.length_b   1.000
_cell.length_c   1.000
_cell.angle_alpha   90.00
_cell.angle_beta   90.00
_cell.angle_gamma   90.00
#
_symmetry.space_group_name_H-M   'P 1'
#
loop_
_entity.id
_entity.type
_entity.pdbx_description
1 polymer ?
#
loop_
_entity_poly.entity_id
_entity_poly.type
_entity_poly.pdbx_seq_one_letter_code
_entity_poly.pdbx_strand_id
1 'polypeptide(L)'
;MIANIAPDGTSFAGFPGFNGTTAAVSLAYVAAMQEHGVPITTAYLSAVHEKADTGLGPGDPVYEQNLRSYDEAFGKFFSRLSADGINKSNTLFVVTADENDHFVGVGPSNPGCNGVVVTCSYDPSKLGSVEVAVDTLLQRQGITTGFSLKGDSAPDYYLDGNPGANDPKTRQMERAVGTLLVTNPLTGRRERMTDLMADRTALRALHMVTSDPLRTPSFTQFNQPDYEGVAGGLDCGTPSDTVIQCPGVETWHHGDIQPQITTTWLGLVGPGVRHLGVDSTIWSDHTDTRPTTLAIVGLRDDYRRDGRVLLDVLDTGAVNVRGNRGALIELGRVYKQLDAAVGAFGMSAVRAATAAVESGSAADDSRYQTFENRLTALTNERDTVALQISRLLESATSGSGEDAGVGAQARDDASVSRLVREARSILARAANLAAGD
;
A
#
# COMPACT_ATOMS: atom_id res chain seq x y z
N MET A 1 -6.71 9.34 -32.70
CA MET A 1 -5.45 9.91 -32.18
C MET A 1 -5.87 10.80 -31.02
N ILE A 2 -5.51 10.47 -29.78
CA ILE A 2 -5.83 11.30 -28.62
C ILE A 2 -4.66 12.29 -28.48
N ALA A 3 -4.97 13.57 -28.41
CA ALA A 3 -3.98 14.63 -28.33
C ALA A 3 -4.26 15.53 -27.14
N ASN A 4 -3.21 15.92 -26.41
CA ASN A 4 -3.27 16.93 -25.38
C ASN A 4 -3.26 18.32 -26.00
N ILE A 5 -3.97 19.27 -25.43
CA ILE A 5 -3.98 20.65 -25.89
C ILE A 5 -3.26 21.50 -24.85
N ALA A 6 -2.18 22.18 -25.25
CA ALA A 6 -1.47 23.14 -24.39
C ALA A 6 -2.35 24.36 -24.08
N PRO A 7 -2.01 25.20 -23.09
CA PRO A 7 -2.74 26.46 -22.81
C PRO A 7 -2.83 27.42 -24.00
N ASP A 8 -1.95 27.29 -25.00
CA ASP A 8 -1.96 28.07 -26.24
C ASP A 8 -2.77 27.42 -27.40
N GLY A 9 -3.41 26.28 -27.16
CA GLY A 9 -4.22 25.56 -28.15
C GLY A 9 -3.45 24.53 -28.98
N THR A 10 -2.15 24.31 -28.74
CA THR A 10 -1.34 23.35 -29.51
C THR A 10 -1.67 21.91 -29.14
N SER A 11 -2.05 21.11 -30.15
CA SER A 11 -2.34 19.68 -30.02
C SER A 11 -1.07 18.83 -30.05
N PHE A 12 -0.65 18.27 -28.91
CA PHE A 12 0.42 17.28 -28.79
C PHE A 12 -0.13 15.85 -28.88
N ALA A 13 0.38 15.06 -29.83
CA ALA A 13 0.33 13.60 -29.70
C ALA A 13 1.26 13.22 -28.53
N GLY A 14 0.70 12.91 -27.35
CA GLY A 14 1.48 12.68 -26.14
C GLY A 14 0.71 11.96 -25.04
N PHE A 15 1.42 11.54 -24.00
CA PHE A 15 0.84 10.88 -22.82
C PHE A 15 -0.25 11.78 -22.19
N PRO A 16 -1.49 11.29 -22.00
CA PRO A 16 -2.64 12.14 -21.69
C PRO A 16 -2.67 12.70 -20.24
N GLY A 17 -1.57 12.55 -19.49
CA GLY A 17 -1.49 12.90 -18.07
C GLY A 17 -2.08 11.82 -17.17
N PHE A 18 -1.88 11.95 -15.86
CA PHE A 18 -2.31 10.96 -14.85
C PHE A 18 -3.81 10.63 -14.97
N ASN A 19 -4.68 11.66 -15.01
CA ASN A 19 -6.14 11.50 -15.10
C ASN A 19 -6.67 11.22 -16.52
N GLY A 20 -5.78 11.17 -17.52
CA GLY A 20 -6.14 10.99 -18.93
C GLY A 20 -5.99 9.55 -19.44
N THR A 21 -5.50 8.64 -18.60
CA THR A 21 -5.15 7.26 -18.97
C THR A 21 -6.27 6.26 -18.66
N THR A 22 -7.47 6.50 -19.19
CA THR A 22 -8.57 5.52 -19.03
C THR A 22 -8.20 4.15 -19.60
N ALA A 23 -8.86 3.07 -19.16
CA ALA A 23 -8.62 1.72 -19.66
C ALA A 23 -8.58 1.63 -21.20
N ALA A 24 -9.53 2.25 -21.89
CA ALA A 24 -9.59 2.24 -23.35
C ALA A 24 -8.35 2.86 -24.01
N VAL A 25 -7.75 3.88 -23.38
CA VAL A 25 -6.56 4.56 -23.88
C VAL A 25 -5.33 3.70 -23.65
N SER A 26 -5.07 3.35 -22.39
CA SER A 26 -3.90 2.59 -21.99
C SER A 26 -3.83 1.22 -22.67
N LEU A 27 -4.94 0.49 -22.71
CA LEU A 27 -5.00 -0.83 -23.33
C LEU A 27 -4.85 -0.76 -24.86
N ALA A 28 -5.24 0.35 -25.52
CA ALA A 28 -5.00 0.51 -26.95
C ALA A 28 -3.50 0.65 -27.28
N TYR A 29 -2.74 1.38 -26.44
CA TYR A 29 -1.29 1.46 -26.57
C TYR A 29 -0.62 0.12 -26.29
N VAL A 30 -1.05 -0.60 -25.24
CA VAL A 30 -0.55 -1.95 -24.91
C VAL A 30 -0.79 -2.90 -26.09
N ALA A 31 -2.00 -2.91 -26.66
CA ALA A 31 -2.33 -3.77 -27.79
C ALA A 31 -1.44 -3.47 -28.99
N ALA A 32 -1.32 -2.19 -29.36
CA ALA A 32 -0.48 -1.77 -30.48
C ALA A 32 0.99 -2.19 -30.30
N MET A 33 1.54 -2.04 -29.09
CA MET A 33 2.92 -2.48 -28.80
C MET A 33 3.09 -4.00 -28.92
N GLN A 34 2.17 -4.78 -28.35
CA GLN A 34 2.22 -6.25 -28.40
C GLN A 34 2.09 -6.79 -29.84
N GLU A 35 1.18 -6.22 -30.63
CA GLU A 35 0.98 -6.56 -32.05
C GLU A 35 2.21 -6.23 -32.92
N HIS A 36 3.05 -5.28 -32.48
CA HIS A 36 4.29 -4.91 -33.15
C HIS A 36 5.54 -5.54 -32.51
N GLY A 37 5.35 -6.62 -31.74
CA GLY A 37 6.44 -7.46 -31.25
C GLY A 37 7.17 -6.94 -30.02
N VAL A 38 6.59 -6.00 -29.27
CA VAL A 38 7.12 -5.59 -27.96
C VAL A 38 6.69 -6.64 -26.91
N PRO A 39 7.61 -7.47 -26.37
CA PRO A 39 7.24 -8.66 -25.61
C PRO A 39 6.72 -8.37 -24.20
N ILE A 40 7.13 -7.26 -23.60
CA ILE A 40 6.72 -6.84 -22.25
C ILE A 40 6.21 -5.41 -22.37
N THR A 41 4.97 -5.22 -21.95
CA THR A 41 4.29 -3.92 -21.95
C THR A 41 3.67 -3.69 -20.58
N THR A 42 3.79 -2.46 -20.10
CA THR A 42 3.17 -2.00 -18.86
C THR A 42 2.40 -0.73 -19.15
N ALA A 43 1.26 -0.57 -18.50
CA ALA A 43 0.49 0.66 -18.59
C ALA A 43 -0.20 0.93 -17.25
N TYR A 44 -0.33 2.21 -16.95
CA TYR A 44 -1.14 2.72 -15.86
C TYR A 44 -2.56 2.97 -16.37
N LEU A 45 -3.55 2.72 -15.53
CA LEU A 45 -4.94 3.04 -15.79
C LEU A 45 -5.39 4.02 -14.70
N SER A 46 -5.90 5.19 -15.09
CA SER A 46 -6.50 6.16 -14.18
C SER A 46 -7.54 5.51 -13.27
N ALA A 47 -7.66 5.99 -12.02
CA ALA A 47 -8.69 5.51 -11.13
C ALA A 47 -10.09 5.74 -11.73
N VAL A 48 -11.03 4.87 -11.41
CA VAL A 48 -12.38 4.91 -12.00
C VAL A 48 -13.21 6.11 -11.53
N HIS A 49 -12.77 6.81 -10.49
CA HIS A 49 -13.38 8.03 -9.98
C HIS A 49 -12.74 9.33 -10.53
N GLU A 50 -11.63 9.28 -11.27
CA GLU A 50 -10.87 10.46 -11.72
C GLU A 50 -11.43 11.21 -12.94
N LYS A 51 -12.22 10.55 -13.81
CA LYS A 51 -12.54 11.10 -15.16
C LYS A 51 -13.39 12.38 -15.13
N ALA A 52 -13.89 12.78 -13.97
CA ALA A 52 -14.51 14.10 -13.75
C ALA A 52 -14.44 14.55 -12.29
N ASP A 53 -13.56 13.93 -11.48
CA ASP A 53 -13.57 13.99 -10.00
C ASP A 53 -15.00 14.18 -9.49
N THR A 54 -15.89 13.25 -9.84
CA THR A 54 -17.33 13.50 -9.71
C THR A 54 -17.73 13.80 -8.28
N GLY A 55 -16.86 13.54 -7.31
CA GLY A 55 -17.11 13.76 -5.91
C GLY A 55 -18.24 12.89 -5.40
N LEU A 56 -18.50 11.75 -6.05
CA LEU A 56 -19.62 10.87 -5.75
C LEU A 56 -19.08 9.52 -5.31
N GLY A 57 -19.69 8.99 -4.25
CA GLY A 57 -19.21 7.81 -3.56
C GLY A 57 -19.39 6.50 -4.33
N PRO A 58 -18.97 5.38 -3.72
CA PRO A 58 -19.06 4.06 -4.32
C PRO A 58 -20.46 3.75 -4.83
N GLY A 59 -20.57 3.21 -6.04
CA GLY A 59 -21.85 2.80 -6.61
C GLY A 59 -22.74 3.93 -7.13
N ASP A 60 -22.27 5.17 -7.18
CA ASP A 60 -22.93 6.26 -7.91
C ASP A 60 -23.04 5.94 -9.42
N PRO A 61 -24.10 6.37 -10.12
CA PRO A 61 -24.25 6.12 -11.55
C PRO A 61 -23.03 6.46 -12.43
N VAL A 62 -22.24 7.51 -12.11
CA VAL A 62 -21.03 7.83 -12.88
C VAL A 62 -19.89 6.86 -12.57
N TYR A 63 -19.68 6.54 -11.29
CA TYR A 63 -18.68 5.55 -10.86
C TYR A 63 -18.94 4.19 -11.55
N GLU A 64 -20.19 3.74 -11.53
CA GLU A 64 -20.62 2.50 -12.17
C GLU A 64 -20.51 2.53 -13.70
N GLN A 65 -20.83 3.68 -14.32
CA GLN A 65 -20.64 3.85 -15.75
C GLN A 65 -19.16 3.77 -16.14
N ASN A 66 -18.25 4.31 -15.31
CA ASN A 66 -16.82 4.22 -15.53
C ASN A 66 -16.32 2.78 -15.40
N LEU A 67 -16.77 2.04 -14.38
CA LEU A 67 -16.47 0.61 -14.23
C LEU A 67 -16.95 -0.21 -15.44
N ARG A 68 -18.19 0.00 -15.90
CA ARG A 68 -18.71 -0.66 -17.12
C ARG A 68 -17.91 -0.32 -18.36
N SER A 69 -17.45 0.93 -18.46
CA SER A 69 -16.60 1.37 -19.58
C SER A 69 -15.21 0.71 -19.54
N TYR A 70 -14.66 0.49 -18.33
CA TYR A 70 -13.40 -0.23 -18.15
C TYR A 70 -13.56 -1.72 -18.49
N ASP A 71 -14.63 -2.36 -18.01
CA ASP A 71 -14.97 -3.76 -18.34
C ASP A 71 -15.11 -3.96 -19.86
N GLU A 72 -15.86 -3.07 -20.54
CA GLU A 72 -16.00 -3.10 -21.99
C GLU A 72 -14.65 -2.92 -22.70
N ALA A 73 -13.80 -2.02 -22.19
CA ALA A 73 -12.46 -1.79 -22.74
C ALA A 73 -11.56 -3.03 -22.61
N PHE A 74 -11.58 -3.72 -21.46
CA PHE A 74 -10.88 -4.99 -21.27
C PHE A 74 -11.42 -6.08 -22.21
N GLY A 75 -12.74 -6.20 -22.36
CA GLY A 75 -13.36 -7.14 -23.29
C GLY A 75 -12.90 -6.92 -24.74
N LYS A 76 -12.87 -5.66 -25.20
CA LYS A 76 -12.35 -5.27 -26.52
C LYS A 76 -10.85 -5.55 -26.65
N PHE A 77 -10.07 -5.22 -25.62
CA PHE A 77 -8.62 -5.45 -25.58
C PHE A 77 -8.28 -6.93 -25.76
N PHE A 78 -8.87 -7.81 -24.96
CA PHE A 78 -8.62 -9.25 -25.07
C PHE A 78 -9.12 -9.83 -26.39
N SER A 79 -10.27 -9.37 -26.90
CA SER A 79 -10.80 -9.80 -28.20
C SER A 79 -9.86 -9.41 -29.35
N ARG A 80 -9.32 -8.18 -29.30
CA ARG A 80 -8.36 -7.66 -30.29
C ARG A 80 -7.07 -8.47 -30.28
N LEU A 81 -6.43 -8.63 -29.12
CA LEU A 81 -5.20 -9.42 -29.00
C LEU A 81 -5.41 -10.86 -29.46
N SER A 82 -6.54 -11.48 -29.09
CA SER A 82 -6.85 -12.85 -29.49
C SER A 82 -7.02 -13.00 -31.00
N ALA A 83 -7.49 -11.96 -31.71
CA ALA A 83 -7.59 -11.99 -33.17
C ALA A 83 -6.21 -12.06 -33.85
N ASP A 84 -5.19 -11.48 -33.20
CA ASP A 84 -3.80 -11.54 -33.63
C ASP A 84 -3.02 -12.72 -32.99
N GLY A 85 -3.74 -13.66 -32.38
CA GLY A 85 -3.16 -14.87 -31.79
C GLY A 85 -2.48 -14.67 -30.43
N ILE A 86 -2.61 -13.48 -29.82
CA ILE A 86 -2.07 -13.15 -28.50
C ILE A 86 -3.17 -13.39 -27.45
N ASN A 87 -3.03 -14.43 -26.63
CA ASN A 87 -4.06 -14.80 -25.65
C ASN A 87 -3.46 -15.57 -24.47
N LYS A 88 -4.32 -16.01 -23.54
CA LYS A 88 -3.87 -16.69 -22.31
C LYS A 88 -3.09 -18.00 -22.53
N SER A 89 -3.08 -18.58 -23.73
CA SER A 89 -2.26 -19.76 -24.04
C SER A 89 -0.79 -19.43 -24.32
N ASN A 90 -0.44 -18.17 -24.57
CA ASN A 90 0.94 -17.76 -24.89
C ASN A 90 1.38 -16.44 -24.23
N THR A 91 0.48 -15.76 -23.52
CA THR A 91 0.73 -14.46 -22.89
C THR A 91 0.28 -14.50 -21.43
N LEU A 92 1.12 -13.95 -20.55
CA LEU A 92 0.77 -13.69 -19.16
C LEU A 92 0.21 -12.26 -19.05
N PHE A 93 -1.04 -12.14 -18.62
CA PHE A 93 -1.68 -10.90 -18.26
C PHE A 93 -1.63 -10.74 -16.74
N VAL A 94 -1.17 -9.56 -16.32
CA VAL A 94 -1.09 -9.15 -14.91
C VAL A 94 -1.86 -7.84 -14.78
N VAL A 95 -2.87 -7.82 -13.92
CA VAL A 95 -3.66 -6.62 -13.63
C VAL A 95 -3.76 -6.50 -12.11
N THR A 96 -3.46 -5.33 -11.56
CA THR A 96 -3.47 -5.05 -10.13
C THR A 96 -3.79 -3.58 -9.92
N ALA A 97 -4.11 -3.20 -8.70
CA ALA A 97 -4.04 -1.81 -8.25
C ALA A 97 -2.70 -1.59 -7.51
N ASP A 98 -2.20 -0.36 -7.51
CA ASP A 98 -1.09 0.11 -6.68
C ASP A 98 -1.54 0.36 -5.24
N GLU A 99 -2.76 0.85 -5.06
CA GLU A 99 -3.50 0.95 -3.80
C GLU A 99 -5.03 0.95 -4.05
N ASN A 100 -5.82 0.94 -2.99
CA ASN A 100 -7.24 1.26 -3.04
C ASN A 100 -7.51 2.57 -2.30
N ASP A 101 -8.77 2.99 -2.30
CA ASP A 101 -9.18 4.25 -1.68
C ASP A 101 -10.21 4.06 -0.57
N HIS A 102 -10.22 5.02 0.34
CA HIS A 102 -11.26 5.27 1.31
C HIS A 102 -12.18 6.40 0.84
N PHE A 103 -13.48 6.13 0.74
CA PHE A 103 -14.46 7.18 0.45
C PHE A 103 -14.71 8.06 1.67
N VAL A 104 -14.44 9.36 1.55
CA VAL A 104 -14.65 10.35 2.60
C VAL A 104 -16.05 10.93 2.47
N GLY A 105 -17.00 10.40 3.22
CA GLY A 105 -18.36 10.93 3.23
C GLY A 105 -19.35 10.10 4.01
N VAL A 106 -20.53 10.68 4.23
CA VAL A 106 -21.65 9.92 4.80
C VAL A 106 -22.19 8.93 3.76
N GLY A 107 -22.72 7.81 4.23
CA GLY A 107 -23.30 6.78 3.36
C GLY A 107 -24.44 7.31 2.47
N PRO A 108 -24.88 6.50 1.48
CA PRO A 108 -25.82 6.93 0.47
C PRO A 108 -27.18 7.34 1.07
N SER A 109 -27.76 8.39 0.48
CA SER A 109 -29.04 9.00 0.86
C SER A 109 -30.28 8.19 0.46
N ASN A 110 -30.12 7.19 -0.41
CA ASN A 110 -31.17 6.29 -0.86
C ASN A 110 -30.98 4.87 -0.30
N PRO A 111 -31.73 4.49 0.77
CA PRO A 111 -31.63 3.16 1.36
C PRO A 111 -31.89 2.03 0.36
N GLY A 112 -31.11 0.95 0.47
CA GLY A 112 -31.26 -0.23 -0.39
C GLY A 112 -30.54 -0.14 -1.75
N CYS A 113 -29.79 0.94 -2.02
CA CYS A 113 -28.85 0.93 -3.12
C CYS A 113 -27.77 -0.17 -2.90
N ASN A 114 -27.31 -0.76 -4.00
CA ASN A 114 -26.26 -1.79 -3.99
C ASN A 114 -25.11 -1.46 -4.94
N GLY A 115 -25.09 -0.24 -5.48
CA GLY A 115 -24.12 0.22 -6.46
C GLY A 115 -24.38 -0.33 -7.86
N VAL A 116 -24.66 -1.62 -8.01
CA VAL A 116 -24.62 -2.27 -9.34
C VAL A 116 -25.95 -2.24 -10.10
N VAL A 117 -27.05 -2.61 -9.42
CA VAL A 117 -28.40 -2.70 -10.02
C VAL A 117 -29.21 -1.47 -9.64
N VAL A 118 -29.12 -1.07 -8.37
CA VAL A 118 -29.70 0.16 -7.85
C VAL A 118 -28.51 1.03 -7.44
N THR A 119 -28.22 2.03 -8.28
CA THR A 119 -27.11 2.94 -8.04
C THR A 119 -27.36 3.78 -6.79
N CYS A 120 -26.28 4.16 -6.13
CA CYS A 120 -26.29 4.97 -4.92
C CYS A 120 -26.35 6.47 -5.25
N SER A 121 -26.88 7.26 -4.34
CA SER A 121 -26.97 8.71 -4.45
C SER A 121 -26.46 9.35 -3.17
N TYR A 122 -25.56 10.31 -3.30
CA TYR A 122 -24.89 10.95 -2.17
C TYR A 122 -25.29 12.42 -2.05
N ASP A 123 -25.26 12.93 -0.83
CA ASP A 123 -25.41 14.37 -0.57
C ASP A 123 -24.03 15.02 -0.75
N PRO A 124 -23.81 15.84 -1.80
CA PRO A 124 -22.50 16.43 -2.07
C PRO A 124 -22.02 17.39 -0.98
N SER A 125 -22.92 17.84 -0.09
CA SER A 125 -22.55 18.64 1.08
C SER A 125 -22.00 17.82 2.24
N LYS A 126 -22.06 16.48 2.18
CA LYS A 126 -21.68 15.56 3.27
C LYS A 126 -20.61 14.56 2.86
N LEU A 127 -19.70 14.99 2.00
CA LEU A 127 -18.56 14.22 1.50
C LEU A 127 -17.41 15.15 1.10
N GLY A 128 -16.22 14.58 0.98
CA GLY A 128 -14.97 15.28 0.67
C GLY A 128 -14.03 15.38 1.87
N SER A 129 -12.74 15.59 1.56
CA SER A 129 -11.62 15.54 2.51
C SER A 129 -11.90 16.35 3.77
N VAL A 130 -11.55 15.79 4.93
CA VAL A 130 -11.53 16.53 6.20
C VAL A 130 -10.10 16.98 6.48
N GLU A 131 -9.77 18.18 6.04
CA GLU A 131 -8.46 18.76 6.29
C GLU A 131 -8.31 19.26 7.72
N VAL A 132 -7.13 19.03 8.29
CA VAL A 132 -6.75 19.45 9.63
C VAL A 132 -5.44 20.23 9.57
N ALA A 133 -5.45 21.48 10.05
CA ALA A 133 -4.28 22.33 10.15
C ALA A 133 -3.43 21.92 11.36
N VAL A 134 -2.65 20.85 11.21
CA VAL A 134 -1.94 20.21 12.32
C VAL A 134 -0.93 21.16 12.94
N ASP A 135 -0.21 21.94 12.12
CA ASP A 135 0.73 22.96 12.58
C ASP A 135 0.08 24.00 13.50
N THR A 136 -1.09 24.49 13.13
CA THR A 136 -1.85 25.47 13.91
C THR A 136 -2.35 24.87 15.21
N LEU A 137 -2.83 23.62 15.18
CA LEU A 137 -3.28 22.93 16.39
C LEU A 137 -2.13 22.66 17.36
N LEU A 138 -0.97 22.24 16.87
CA LEU A 138 0.23 22.01 17.68
C LEU A 138 0.77 23.32 18.28
N GLN A 139 0.78 24.41 17.50
CA GLN A 139 1.13 25.73 18.02
C GLN A 139 0.19 26.16 19.14
N ARG A 140 -1.13 25.91 19.00
CA ARG A 140 -2.12 26.18 20.07
C ARG A 140 -1.90 25.33 21.31
N GLN A 141 -1.29 24.15 21.19
CA GLN A 141 -0.83 23.33 22.32
C GLN A 141 0.52 23.80 22.91
N GLY A 142 1.13 24.86 22.37
CA GLY A 142 2.39 25.42 22.83
C GLY A 142 3.64 24.69 22.29
N ILE A 143 3.49 23.89 21.24
CA ILE A 143 4.63 23.26 20.57
C ILE A 143 5.39 24.32 19.75
N THR A 144 6.68 24.44 20.03
CA THR A 144 7.59 25.41 19.38
C THR A 144 8.72 24.75 18.58
N THR A 145 8.78 23.42 18.57
CA THR A 145 9.71 22.68 17.72
C THR A 145 9.39 22.97 16.26
N GLY A 146 10.36 23.49 15.50
CA GLY A 146 10.22 23.71 14.07
C GLY A 146 10.18 22.39 13.30
N PHE A 147 9.35 22.34 12.26
CA PHE A 147 9.19 21.16 11.41
C PHE A 147 8.63 21.54 10.04
N SER A 148 8.79 20.63 9.08
CA SER A 148 8.02 20.60 7.84
C SER A 148 7.15 19.35 7.80
N LEU A 149 6.03 19.44 7.09
CA LEU A 149 5.04 18.38 6.96
C LEU A 149 4.86 18.06 5.47
N LYS A 150 4.94 16.78 5.10
CA LYS A 150 4.27 16.33 3.87
C LYS A 150 2.83 16.04 4.25
N GLY A 151 1.92 16.94 3.88
CA GLY A 151 0.50 16.78 4.14
C GLY A 151 -0.08 15.59 3.36
N ASP A 152 -0.88 14.78 4.04
CA ASP A 152 -1.49 13.55 3.51
C ASP A 152 -2.49 12.96 4.54
N SER A 153 -3.17 11.87 4.17
CA SER A 153 -3.89 10.98 5.08
C SER A 153 -2.94 10.28 6.08
N ALA A 154 -1.69 10.04 5.67
CA ALA A 154 -0.60 9.57 6.53
C ALA A 154 0.56 10.58 6.55
N PRO A 155 0.45 11.72 7.26
CA PRO A 155 1.41 12.80 7.12
C PRO A 155 2.78 12.47 7.72
N ASP A 156 3.83 12.84 6.99
CA ASP A 156 5.23 12.68 7.39
C ASP A 156 5.78 13.97 8.02
N TYR A 157 6.36 13.84 9.21
CA TYR A 157 6.94 14.96 9.96
C TYR A 157 8.46 14.97 9.85
N TYR A 158 9.02 16.09 9.42
CA TYR A 158 10.46 16.32 9.34
C TYR A 158 10.85 17.43 10.32
N LEU A 159 11.34 17.04 11.50
CA LEU A 159 11.71 18.01 12.55
C LEU A 159 13.05 18.69 12.23
N ASP A 160 13.13 20.00 12.50
CA ASP A 160 14.32 20.80 12.26
C ASP A 160 15.54 20.25 13.02
N GLY A 161 16.66 20.15 12.32
CA GLY A 161 17.89 19.57 12.86
C GLY A 161 17.92 18.04 12.87
N ASN A 162 16.89 17.38 12.33
CA ASN A 162 16.81 15.93 12.17
C ASN A 162 17.05 15.11 13.47
N PRO A 163 16.45 15.51 14.62
CA PRO A 163 16.69 14.88 15.91
C PRO A 163 16.34 13.38 15.90
N GLY A 164 17.04 12.61 16.74
CA GLY A 164 16.76 11.18 16.91
C GLY A 164 15.44 10.91 17.63
N ALA A 165 15.04 9.63 17.66
CA ALA A 165 13.76 9.21 18.23
C ALA A 165 13.67 9.43 19.77
N ASN A 166 14.80 9.43 20.49
CA ASN A 166 14.86 9.72 21.92
C ASN A 166 15.06 11.21 22.26
N ASP A 167 15.18 12.09 21.26
CA ASP A 167 15.37 13.51 21.54
C ASP A 167 14.10 14.08 22.22
N PRO A 168 14.25 14.86 23.32
CA PRO A 168 13.10 15.42 24.02
C PRO A 168 12.13 16.21 23.12
N LYS A 169 12.62 16.86 22.06
CA LYS A 169 11.78 17.59 21.09
C LYS A 169 10.96 16.65 20.22
N THR A 170 11.56 15.55 19.75
CA THR A 170 10.85 14.50 19.01
C THR A 170 9.76 13.91 19.88
N ARG A 171 10.11 13.51 21.10
CA ARG A 171 9.17 12.92 22.05
C ARG A 171 8.02 13.85 22.44
N GLN A 172 8.30 15.15 22.62
CA GLN A 172 7.26 16.14 22.88
C GLN A 172 6.29 16.27 21.70
N MET A 173 6.82 16.33 20.48
CA MET A 173 6.03 16.44 19.26
C MET A 173 5.12 15.21 19.06
N GLU A 174 5.67 14.00 19.12
CA GLU A 174 4.93 12.76 18.89
C GLU A 174 3.76 12.60 19.88
N ARG A 175 3.97 12.93 21.16
CA ARG A 175 2.89 12.94 22.17
C ARG A 175 1.83 14.00 21.88
N ALA A 176 2.23 15.19 21.44
CA ALA A 176 1.31 16.27 21.10
C ALA A 176 0.43 15.88 19.91
N VAL A 177 1.06 15.37 18.84
CA VAL A 177 0.37 14.86 17.64
C VAL A 177 -0.60 13.74 18.02
N GLY A 178 -0.14 12.71 18.74
CA GLY A 178 -0.98 11.57 19.10
C GLY A 178 -2.22 11.96 19.91
N THR A 179 -2.17 13.06 20.67
CA THR A 179 -3.26 13.54 21.52
C THR A 179 -4.15 14.61 20.87
N LEU A 180 -3.93 14.94 19.59
CA LEU A 180 -4.77 15.90 18.86
C LEU A 180 -6.22 15.42 18.80
N LEU A 181 -7.11 16.22 19.39
CA LEU A 181 -8.55 16.03 19.33
C LEU A 181 -9.18 17.05 18.39
N VAL A 182 -9.91 16.56 17.41
CA VAL A 182 -10.66 17.35 16.42
C VAL A 182 -12.14 17.01 16.50
N THR A 183 -13.00 17.88 15.96
CA THR A 183 -14.42 17.55 15.76
C THR A 183 -14.62 17.26 14.29
N ASN A 184 -14.98 16.03 13.96
CA ASN A 184 -15.25 15.61 12.59
C ASN A 184 -16.48 16.40 12.07
N PRO A 185 -16.35 17.25 11.05
CA PRO A 185 -17.47 18.01 10.50
C PRO A 185 -18.54 17.13 9.84
N LEU A 186 -18.18 15.93 9.35
CA LEU A 186 -19.12 15.00 8.72
C LEU A 186 -20.01 14.29 9.74
N THR A 187 -19.46 13.95 10.92
CA THR A 187 -20.17 13.15 11.94
C THR A 187 -20.55 13.93 13.20
N GLY A 188 -19.96 15.11 13.41
CA GLY A 188 -20.08 15.91 14.62
C GLY A 188 -19.35 15.32 15.84
N ARG A 189 -18.63 14.20 15.68
CA ARG A 189 -17.95 13.51 16.78
C ARG A 189 -16.61 14.18 17.09
N ARG A 190 -16.35 14.44 18.38
CA ARG A 190 -15.02 14.84 18.86
C ARG A 190 -14.17 13.60 19.12
N GLU A 191 -13.04 13.48 18.46
CA GLU A 191 -12.21 12.27 18.44
C GLU A 191 -10.75 12.57 18.19
N ARG A 192 -9.88 11.56 18.35
CA ARG A 192 -8.50 11.65 17.91
C ARG A 192 -8.45 11.51 16.41
N MET A 193 -7.68 12.39 15.76
CA MET A 193 -7.42 12.24 14.33
C MET A 193 -6.37 11.17 14.04
N THR A 194 -5.40 10.95 14.94
CA THR A 194 -4.35 9.92 14.79
C THR A 194 -4.93 8.54 15.13
N ASP A 195 -4.86 7.58 14.22
CA ASP A 195 -5.17 6.17 14.48
C ASP A 195 -3.92 5.39 14.93
N LEU A 196 -2.82 5.56 14.19
CA LEU A 196 -1.53 4.93 14.47
C LEU A 196 -0.38 5.91 14.25
N MET A 197 0.80 5.60 14.80
CA MET A 197 2.02 6.38 14.60
C MET A 197 3.25 5.48 14.51
N ALA A 198 4.16 5.79 13.59
CA ALA A 198 5.44 5.14 13.44
C ALA A 198 6.59 6.16 13.64
N ASP A 199 7.30 6.02 14.76
CA ASP A 199 8.61 6.67 14.94
C ASP A 199 9.68 6.03 14.02
N ARG A 200 10.92 6.56 14.00
CA ARG A 200 12.00 5.98 13.18
C ARG A 200 12.28 4.50 13.41
N THR A 201 12.09 4.02 14.63
CA THR A 201 12.31 2.60 14.95
C THR A 201 11.22 1.74 14.33
N ALA A 202 9.97 2.18 14.38
CA ALA A 202 8.85 1.54 13.70
C ALA A 202 8.94 1.67 12.17
N LEU A 203 9.32 2.84 11.63
CA LEU A 203 9.55 3.02 10.20
C LEU A 203 10.61 2.05 9.67
N ARG A 204 11.67 1.80 10.44
CA ARG A 204 12.65 0.75 10.09
C ARG A 204 12.00 -0.64 10.08
N ALA A 205 11.19 -0.97 11.07
CA ALA A 205 10.49 -2.26 11.12
C ALA A 205 9.52 -2.44 9.94
N LEU A 206 8.94 -1.35 9.43
CA LEU A 206 8.01 -1.30 8.30
C LEU A 206 8.70 -1.19 6.92
N HIS A 207 10.03 -1.16 6.86
CA HIS A 207 10.79 -0.89 5.62
C HIS A 207 10.54 0.50 4.99
N MET A 208 10.14 1.47 5.81
CA MET A 208 9.87 2.87 5.42
C MET A 208 11.07 3.79 5.69
N VAL A 209 12.29 3.25 5.61
CA VAL A 209 13.53 4.02 5.76
C VAL A 209 14.29 4.02 4.44
N THR A 210 14.80 5.18 4.08
CA THR A 210 15.51 5.41 2.81
C THR A 210 17.02 5.45 3.02
N SER A 211 17.79 5.20 1.98
CA SER A 211 19.26 5.36 2.03
C SER A 211 19.71 6.81 2.22
N ASP A 212 18.84 7.77 1.88
CA ASP A 212 19.02 9.20 2.15
C ASP A 212 18.36 9.55 3.49
N PRO A 213 19.12 9.88 4.55
CA PRO A 213 18.56 10.23 5.84
C PRO A 213 17.67 11.47 5.84
N LEU A 214 17.75 12.33 4.80
CA LEU A 214 16.88 13.50 4.67
C LEU A 214 15.50 13.17 4.08
N ARG A 215 15.34 11.97 3.50
CA ARG A 215 14.05 11.48 3.00
C ARG A 215 13.34 10.56 3.99
N THR A 216 13.98 10.21 5.09
CA THR A 216 13.36 9.48 6.19
C THR A 216 12.77 10.49 7.19
N PRO A 217 11.45 10.47 7.45
CA PRO A 217 10.85 11.40 8.39
C PRO A 217 11.32 11.15 9.82
N SER A 218 11.08 12.12 10.70
CA SER A 218 11.20 11.93 12.14
C SER A 218 10.19 10.91 12.65
N PHE A 219 8.95 11.00 12.18
CA PHE A 219 7.90 10.02 12.39
C PHE A 219 6.78 10.23 11.36
N THR A 220 5.97 9.20 11.17
CA THR A 220 4.77 9.23 10.32
C THR A 220 3.55 9.02 11.20
N GLN A 221 2.54 9.87 11.02
CA GLN A 221 1.21 9.70 11.59
C GLN A 221 0.33 8.99 10.56
N PHE A 222 -0.50 8.07 11.00
CA PHE A 222 -1.57 7.46 10.21
C PHE A 222 -2.89 7.96 10.79
N ASN A 223 -3.70 8.66 9.99
CA ASN A 223 -4.92 9.28 10.50
C ASN A 223 -6.06 8.27 10.64
N GLN A 224 -7.17 8.68 11.25
CA GLN A 224 -8.46 8.06 10.95
C GLN A 224 -8.81 8.37 9.49
N PRO A 225 -9.48 7.45 8.77
CA PRO A 225 -9.55 7.48 7.30
C PRO A 225 -10.11 8.75 6.65
N ASP A 226 -10.97 9.50 7.35
CA ASP A 226 -11.60 10.71 6.81
C ASP A 226 -10.65 11.93 6.79
N TYR A 227 -9.56 11.90 7.56
CA TYR A 227 -8.74 13.09 7.79
C TYR A 227 -7.51 13.16 6.90
N GLU A 228 -7.25 14.36 6.43
CA GLU A 228 -5.97 14.75 5.87
C GLU A 228 -5.27 15.75 6.81
N GLY A 229 -4.02 15.47 7.18
CA GLY A 229 -3.24 16.37 8.02
C GLY A 229 -2.38 17.27 7.17
N VAL A 230 -2.56 18.58 7.26
CA VAL A 230 -1.81 19.57 6.48
C VAL A 230 -1.08 20.57 7.37
N ALA A 231 -0.14 21.30 6.78
CA ALA A 231 0.52 22.45 7.39
C ALA A 231 0.32 23.67 6.50
N GLY A 232 0.04 24.83 7.10
CA GLY A 232 -0.35 26.03 6.37
C GLY A 232 -1.87 26.23 6.31
N GLY A 233 -2.33 26.93 5.28
CA GLY A 233 -3.77 27.18 5.08
C GLY A 233 -4.49 25.93 4.58
N LEU A 234 -5.72 25.74 5.04
CA LEU A 234 -6.64 24.72 4.54
C LEU A 234 -7.19 25.16 3.17
N ASP A 235 -7.30 24.26 2.20
CA ASP A 235 -7.61 24.63 0.81
C ASP A 235 -9.02 25.20 0.67
N CYS A 236 -9.97 24.68 1.45
CA CYS A 236 -11.36 25.16 1.47
C CYS A 236 -11.65 26.12 2.64
N GLY A 237 -10.65 26.39 3.48
CA GLY A 237 -10.82 27.12 4.74
C GLY A 237 -10.47 28.60 4.69
N THR A 238 -10.79 29.28 5.78
CA THR A 238 -10.22 30.58 6.12
C THR A 238 -8.98 30.40 6.99
N PRO A 239 -8.09 31.40 7.11
CA PRO A 239 -6.89 31.30 7.96
C PRO A 239 -7.16 31.04 9.45
N SER A 240 -8.40 31.17 9.93
CA SER A 240 -8.78 30.87 11.31
C SER A 240 -9.25 29.42 11.53
N ASP A 241 -9.61 28.73 10.45
CA ASP A 241 -10.09 27.35 10.53
C ASP A 241 -8.95 26.41 10.88
N THR A 242 -9.28 25.35 11.61
CA THR A 242 -8.29 24.32 12.01
C THR A 242 -8.73 22.91 11.65
N VAL A 243 -10.01 22.75 11.32
CA VAL A 243 -10.62 21.53 10.81
C VAL A 243 -11.72 21.98 9.88
N ILE A 244 -11.73 21.49 8.65
CA ILE A 244 -12.79 21.78 7.68
C ILE A 244 -13.09 20.56 6.83
N GLN A 245 -14.34 20.39 6.42
CA GLN A 245 -14.68 19.50 5.33
C GLN A 245 -14.66 20.31 4.04
N CYS A 246 -13.93 19.83 3.05
CA CYS A 246 -13.90 20.34 1.69
C CYS A 246 -15.05 19.73 0.86
N PRO A 247 -16.21 20.40 0.68
CA PRO A 247 -17.38 19.74 0.14
C PRO A 247 -17.22 19.37 -1.33
N GLY A 248 -17.31 18.08 -1.63
CA GLY A 248 -17.20 17.57 -3.00
C GLY A 248 -15.79 17.55 -3.58
N VAL A 249 -14.76 17.79 -2.77
CA VAL A 249 -13.36 17.82 -3.19
C VAL A 249 -12.62 16.68 -2.50
N GLU A 250 -11.74 15.99 -3.24
CA GLU A 250 -10.88 14.91 -2.71
C GLU A 250 -11.66 13.87 -1.90
N THR A 251 -12.71 13.36 -2.52
CA THR A 251 -13.68 12.45 -1.87
C THR A 251 -13.16 11.03 -1.66
N TRP A 252 -11.92 10.76 -2.07
CA TRP A 252 -11.24 9.48 -2.02
C TRP A 252 -9.83 9.69 -1.46
N HIS A 253 -9.56 9.11 -0.29
CA HIS A 253 -8.25 9.14 0.36
C HIS A 253 -7.52 7.83 0.18
N HIS A 254 -6.20 7.89 0.04
CA HIS A 254 -5.32 6.72 -0.03
C HIS A 254 -3.94 7.09 0.55
N GLY A 255 -2.95 6.19 0.50
CA GLY A 255 -1.63 6.41 1.11
C GLY A 255 -1.52 6.06 2.60
N ASP A 256 -2.57 5.51 3.21
CA ASP A 256 -2.65 5.17 4.64
C ASP A 256 -2.70 3.64 4.88
N ILE A 257 -2.78 3.22 6.15
CA ILE A 257 -2.53 1.85 6.60
C ILE A 257 -3.80 0.98 6.68
N GLN A 258 -5.00 1.57 6.56
CA GLN A 258 -6.23 0.84 6.84
C GLN A 258 -6.50 -0.21 5.74
N PRO A 259 -7.13 -1.34 6.09
CA PRO A 259 -7.31 -2.44 5.14
C PRO A 259 -8.06 -2.07 3.87
N GLN A 260 -9.00 -1.11 3.91
CA GLN A 260 -9.71 -0.69 2.71
C GLN A 260 -8.78 -0.02 1.67
N ILE A 261 -7.67 0.58 2.11
CA ILE A 261 -6.64 1.17 1.25
C ILE A 261 -5.58 0.13 0.87
N THR A 262 -5.10 -0.64 1.85
CA THR A 262 -3.92 -1.52 1.66
C THR A 262 -4.25 -2.95 1.18
N THR A 263 -5.51 -3.40 1.26
CA THR A 263 -5.92 -4.73 0.79
C THR A 263 -6.30 -4.69 -0.69
N THR A 264 -5.30 -4.63 -1.56
CA THR A 264 -5.48 -4.63 -3.02
C THR A 264 -5.73 -6.05 -3.57
N TRP A 265 -5.79 -6.16 -4.90
CA TRP A 265 -6.04 -7.41 -5.60
C TRP A 265 -5.02 -7.62 -6.71
N LEU A 266 -4.69 -8.88 -6.99
CA LEU A 266 -3.81 -9.29 -8.08
C LEU A 266 -4.56 -10.25 -9.02
N GLY A 267 -4.81 -9.81 -10.24
CA GLY A 267 -5.32 -10.61 -11.35
C GLY A 267 -4.18 -11.18 -12.18
N LEU A 268 -4.13 -12.51 -12.31
CA LEU A 268 -3.17 -13.24 -13.15
C LEU A 268 -3.92 -14.16 -14.11
N VAL A 269 -3.61 -14.08 -15.40
CA VAL A 269 -4.15 -14.98 -16.42
C VAL A 269 -3.06 -15.29 -17.44
N GLY A 270 -2.74 -16.57 -17.65
CA GLY A 270 -1.76 -16.97 -18.64
C GLY A 270 -1.32 -18.42 -18.48
N PRO A 271 -0.33 -18.87 -19.25
CA PRO A 271 0.20 -20.22 -19.15
C PRO A 271 0.73 -20.50 -17.73
N GLY A 272 0.35 -21.64 -17.17
CA GLY A 272 0.81 -22.09 -15.85
C GLY A 272 0.18 -21.38 -14.65
N VAL A 273 -0.82 -20.51 -14.86
CA VAL A 273 -1.60 -19.87 -13.79
C VAL A 273 -2.89 -20.65 -13.55
N ARG A 274 -3.18 -20.98 -12.29
CA ARG A 274 -4.41 -21.68 -11.90
C ARG A 274 -5.63 -20.79 -12.06
N HIS A 275 -6.73 -21.35 -12.56
CA HIS A 275 -8.01 -20.67 -12.59
C HIS A 275 -8.74 -20.82 -11.25
N LEU A 276 -8.42 -19.93 -10.29
CA LEU A 276 -9.00 -19.94 -8.94
C LEU A 276 -10.27 -19.10 -8.80
N GLY A 277 -10.58 -18.26 -9.79
CA GLY A 277 -11.59 -17.22 -9.64
C GLY A 277 -11.14 -16.14 -8.65
N VAL A 278 -12.08 -15.54 -7.92
CA VAL A 278 -11.78 -14.62 -6.82
C VAL A 278 -11.46 -15.45 -5.57
N ASP A 279 -10.20 -15.41 -5.13
CA ASP A 279 -9.72 -16.06 -3.92
C ASP A 279 -9.25 -14.99 -2.92
N SER A 280 -9.90 -14.91 -1.77
CA SER A 280 -9.58 -13.95 -0.70
C SER A 280 -8.81 -14.59 0.47
N THR A 281 -8.25 -15.79 0.27
CA THR A 281 -7.59 -16.58 1.32
C THR A 281 -6.07 -16.65 1.14
N ILE A 282 -5.58 -16.46 -0.09
CA ILE A 282 -4.16 -16.40 -0.39
C ILE A 282 -3.66 -14.99 -0.09
N TRP A 283 -2.76 -14.89 0.89
CA TRP A 283 -2.09 -13.63 1.19
C TRP A 283 -0.84 -13.47 0.31
N SER A 284 -0.74 -12.34 -0.39
CA SER A 284 0.42 -11.91 -1.17
C SER A 284 0.71 -10.42 -0.96
N ASP A 285 1.96 -10.03 -1.17
CA ASP A 285 2.38 -8.63 -1.21
C ASP A 285 2.67 -8.21 -2.67
N HIS A 286 2.62 -6.91 -3.00
CA HIS A 286 2.95 -6.41 -4.35
C HIS A 286 4.35 -6.85 -4.80
N THR A 287 5.27 -7.00 -3.85
CA THR A 287 6.63 -7.49 -4.11
C THR A 287 6.66 -8.89 -4.72
N ASP A 288 5.62 -9.72 -4.52
CA ASP A 288 5.53 -11.10 -5.02
C ASP A 288 5.17 -11.19 -6.53
N THR A 289 4.63 -10.13 -7.11
CA THR A 289 4.17 -10.11 -8.51
C THR A 289 5.33 -10.31 -9.49
N ARG A 290 6.42 -9.55 -9.32
CA ARG A 290 7.60 -9.64 -10.19
C ARG A 290 8.28 -11.03 -10.16
N PRO A 291 8.68 -11.60 -9.00
CA PRO A 291 9.27 -12.93 -8.98
C PRO A 291 8.35 -14.00 -9.56
N THR A 292 7.04 -13.89 -9.33
CA THR A 292 6.06 -14.82 -9.91
C THR A 292 6.04 -14.73 -11.43
N THR A 293 5.94 -13.51 -11.98
CA THR A 293 6.01 -13.26 -13.42
C THR A 293 7.31 -13.79 -14.03
N LEU A 294 8.46 -13.45 -13.46
CA LEU A 294 9.77 -13.88 -13.97
C LEU A 294 9.92 -15.41 -13.95
N ALA A 295 9.47 -16.07 -12.87
CA ALA A 295 9.54 -17.52 -12.77
C ALA A 295 8.72 -18.22 -13.86
N ILE A 296 7.52 -17.72 -14.17
CA ILE A 296 6.66 -18.28 -15.25
C ILE A 296 7.35 -18.15 -16.61
N VAL A 297 7.98 -17.00 -16.90
CA VAL A 297 8.60 -16.73 -18.21
C VAL A 297 10.04 -17.22 -18.33
N GLY A 298 10.55 -17.96 -17.35
CA GLY A 298 11.90 -18.53 -17.42
C GLY A 298 13.02 -17.56 -17.02
N LEU A 299 12.71 -16.40 -16.45
CA LEU A 299 13.65 -15.32 -16.13
C LEU A 299 13.93 -15.23 -14.62
N ARG A 300 14.95 -14.45 -14.28
CA ARG A 300 15.33 -14.09 -12.90
C ARG A 300 15.94 -12.70 -12.86
N ASP A 301 15.80 -12.02 -11.74
CA ASP A 301 16.62 -10.83 -11.47
C ASP A 301 18.08 -11.20 -11.18
N ASP A 302 18.96 -10.22 -11.40
CA ASP A 302 20.36 -10.20 -11.01
C ASP A 302 20.59 -9.63 -9.60
N TYR A 303 19.54 -9.17 -8.94
CA TYR A 303 19.53 -8.71 -7.55
C TYR A 303 18.57 -9.54 -6.68
N ARG A 304 18.79 -9.48 -5.35
CA ARG A 304 17.91 -10.11 -4.36
C ARG A 304 16.58 -9.36 -4.33
N ARG A 305 15.46 -10.09 -4.28
CA ARG A 305 14.12 -9.52 -4.16
C ARG A 305 13.62 -9.58 -2.72
N ASP A 306 12.59 -8.79 -2.44
CA ASP A 306 11.80 -8.87 -1.21
C ASP A 306 10.53 -9.73 -1.41
N GLY A 307 10.18 -10.01 -2.67
CA GLY A 307 9.09 -10.89 -3.06
C GLY A 307 9.43 -12.38 -3.09
N ARG A 308 8.39 -13.21 -3.12
CA ARG A 308 8.47 -14.67 -3.38
C ARG A 308 7.65 -15.08 -4.59
N VAL A 309 7.96 -16.24 -5.17
CA VAL A 309 7.07 -16.88 -6.16
C VAL A 309 5.80 -17.40 -5.48
N LEU A 310 4.64 -17.03 -6.00
CA LEU A 310 3.33 -17.48 -5.52
C LEU A 310 3.00 -18.92 -6.00
N LEU A 311 3.67 -19.94 -5.45
CA LEU A 311 3.47 -21.33 -5.86
C LEU A 311 2.02 -21.84 -5.69
N ASP A 312 1.22 -21.24 -4.82
CA ASP A 312 -0.19 -21.57 -4.61
C ASP A 312 -1.12 -21.04 -5.70
N VAL A 313 -0.71 -20.05 -6.50
CA VAL A 313 -1.49 -19.55 -7.66
C VAL A 313 -1.07 -20.17 -8.99
N LEU A 314 0.00 -20.97 -9.01
CA LEU A 314 0.55 -21.60 -10.22
C LEU A 314 0.19 -23.09 -10.32
N ASP A 315 0.04 -23.57 -11.55
CA ASP A 315 -0.16 -24.99 -11.84
C ASP A 315 1.05 -25.80 -11.37
N THR A 316 0.81 -27.09 -11.12
CA THR A 316 1.92 -28.02 -10.84
C THR A 316 2.76 -28.17 -12.10
N GLY A 317 4.05 -27.84 -12.01
CA GLY A 317 4.99 -27.89 -13.15
C GLY A 317 5.10 -26.60 -13.95
N ALA A 318 4.31 -25.56 -13.65
CA ALA A 318 4.46 -24.24 -14.28
C ALA A 318 5.85 -23.61 -14.05
N VAL A 319 6.46 -23.94 -12.91
CA VAL A 319 7.80 -23.52 -12.52
C VAL A 319 8.56 -24.71 -11.94
N ASN A 320 9.88 -24.72 -12.10
CA ASN A 320 10.73 -25.73 -11.49
C ASN A 320 10.83 -25.47 -9.98
N VAL A 321 10.40 -26.47 -9.19
CA VAL A 321 10.46 -26.42 -7.73
C VAL A 321 11.44 -27.47 -7.24
N ARG A 322 12.43 -27.02 -6.45
CA ARG A 322 13.41 -27.88 -5.79
C ARG A 322 13.07 -27.99 -4.31
N GLY A 323 12.54 -29.14 -3.91
CA GLY A 323 12.10 -29.41 -2.54
C GLY A 323 10.59 -29.67 -2.47
N ASN A 324 10.05 -29.73 -1.25
CA ASN A 324 8.62 -29.95 -1.03
C ASN A 324 7.81 -28.69 -1.33
N ARG A 325 6.97 -28.72 -2.37
CA ARG A 325 6.13 -27.57 -2.78
C ARG A 325 5.24 -27.05 -1.65
N GLY A 326 4.61 -27.95 -0.88
CA GLY A 326 3.71 -27.58 0.21
C GLY A 326 4.45 -26.85 1.33
N ALA A 327 5.62 -27.36 1.72
CA ALA A 327 6.48 -26.74 2.73
C ALA A 327 6.97 -25.35 2.28
N LEU A 328 7.31 -25.18 0.99
CA LEU A 328 7.70 -23.88 0.43
C LEU A 328 6.55 -22.87 0.37
N ILE A 329 5.31 -23.34 0.11
CA ILE A 329 4.11 -22.50 0.21
C ILE A 329 3.91 -22.03 1.66
N GLU A 330 4.01 -22.93 2.63
CA GLU A 330 3.90 -22.56 4.06
C GLU A 330 4.98 -21.55 4.45
N LEU A 331 6.22 -21.80 4.06
CA LEU A 331 7.34 -20.90 4.31
C LEU A 331 7.11 -19.52 3.69
N GLY A 332 6.63 -19.47 2.46
CA GLY A 332 6.32 -18.23 1.76
C GLY A 332 5.20 -17.43 2.43
N ARG A 333 4.15 -18.09 2.91
CA ARG A 333 3.06 -17.43 3.65
C ARG A 333 3.56 -16.82 4.95
N VAL A 334 4.35 -17.57 5.72
CA VAL A 334 4.91 -17.07 6.99
C VAL A 334 5.94 -15.96 6.74
N TYR A 335 6.76 -16.08 5.70
CA TYR A 335 7.69 -15.03 5.28
C TYR A 335 6.98 -13.70 5.06
N LYS A 336 5.86 -13.74 4.35
CA LYS A 336 5.10 -12.54 4.05
C LYS A 336 4.45 -11.89 5.28
N GLN A 337 3.97 -12.69 6.23
CA GLN A 337 3.50 -12.16 7.51
C GLN A 337 4.65 -11.57 8.37
N LEU A 338 5.86 -12.10 8.21
CA LEU A 338 7.06 -11.66 8.92
C LEU A 338 7.67 -10.37 8.33
N ASP A 339 7.65 -10.22 7.00
CA ASP A 339 8.50 -9.26 6.30
C ASP A 339 7.75 -8.15 5.57
N ALA A 340 6.49 -8.34 5.17
CA ALA A 340 5.74 -7.27 4.51
C ALA A 340 5.36 -6.15 5.51
N ALA A 341 5.32 -4.90 5.04
CA ALA A 341 5.00 -3.73 5.87
C ALA A 341 3.63 -3.87 6.57
N VAL A 342 2.61 -4.33 5.85
CA VAL A 342 1.26 -4.61 6.38
C VAL A 342 1.06 -6.07 6.80
N GLY A 343 2.15 -6.86 6.87
CA GLY A 343 2.13 -8.19 7.46
C GLY A 343 1.95 -8.14 8.98
N ALA A 344 1.66 -9.29 9.60
CA ALA A 344 1.46 -9.37 11.05
C ALA A 344 2.59 -8.77 11.89
N PHE A 345 3.85 -8.88 11.47
CA PHE A 345 4.98 -8.24 12.16
C PHE A 345 4.88 -6.71 12.12
N GLY A 346 4.75 -6.13 10.92
CA GLY A 346 4.69 -4.68 10.75
C GLY A 346 3.48 -4.06 11.43
N MET A 347 2.30 -4.69 11.30
CA MET A 347 1.09 -4.25 12.00
C MET A 347 1.19 -4.36 13.52
N SER A 348 1.97 -5.32 14.05
CA SER A 348 2.26 -5.37 15.49
C SER A 348 3.25 -4.28 15.90
N ALA A 349 4.28 -4.04 15.10
CA ALA A 349 5.29 -3.02 15.36
C ALA A 349 4.68 -1.62 15.44
N VAL A 350 3.82 -1.24 14.48
CA VAL A 350 3.18 0.09 14.48
C VAL A 350 2.17 0.26 15.63
N ARG A 351 1.43 -0.79 16.01
CA ARG A 351 0.55 -0.75 17.19
C ARG A 351 1.34 -0.58 18.48
N ALA A 352 2.44 -1.31 18.62
CA ALA A 352 3.34 -1.16 19.76
C ALA A 352 3.97 0.24 19.80
N ALA A 353 4.39 0.77 18.64
CA ALA A 353 4.95 2.10 18.51
C ALA A 353 3.94 3.17 18.91
N THR A 354 2.70 3.07 18.45
CA THR A 354 1.61 3.98 18.83
C THR A 354 1.46 4.03 20.36
N ALA A 355 1.33 2.87 21.02
CA ALA A 355 1.20 2.80 22.48
C ALA A 355 2.44 3.31 23.23
N ALA A 356 3.64 3.11 22.68
CA ALA A 356 4.89 3.57 23.30
C ALA A 356 5.09 5.08 23.12
N VAL A 357 4.76 5.62 21.95
CA VAL A 357 4.78 7.04 21.62
C VAL A 357 3.88 7.82 22.58
N GLU A 358 2.68 7.33 22.84
CA GLU A 358 1.72 7.96 23.76
C GLU A 358 2.12 7.86 25.25
N SER A 359 3.15 7.08 25.56
CA SER A 359 3.61 6.87 26.93
C SER A 359 4.64 7.90 27.39
N GLY A 360 4.92 7.88 28.70
CA GLY A 360 5.98 8.68 29.30
C GLY A 360 5.62 10.15 29.46
N SER A 361 6.64 10.96 29.72
CA SER A 361 6.54 12.39 29.98
C SER A 361 7.90 13.06 29.78
N ALA A 362 7.95 14.39 29.86
CA ALA A 362 9.21 15.11 29.83
C ALA A 362 10.20 14.70 30.95
N ALA A 363 9.72 14.10 32.04
CA ALA A 363 10.54 13.66 33.17
C ALA A 363 10.89 12.16 33.15
N ASP A 364 10.15 11.34 32.40
CA ASP A 364 10.33 9.89 32.37
C ASP A 364 9.82 9.29 31.05
N ASP A 365 10.75 8.85 30.21
CA ASP A 365 10.50 8.13 28.96
C ASP A 365 11.08 6.69 28.99
N SER A 366 11.28 6.12 30.19
CA SER A 366 11.86 4.78 30.37
C SER A 366 11.04 3.67 29.67
N ARG A 367 9.71 3.80 29.64
CA ARG A 367 8.82 2.87 28.93
C ARG A 367 9.06 2.91 27.41
N TYR A 368 9.18 4.11 26.85
CA TYR A 368 9.46 4.28 25.42
C TYR A 368 10.85 3.73 25.05
N GLN A 369 11.88 4.04 25.85
CA GLN A 369 13.23 3.51 25.62
C GLN A 369 13.27 1.97 25.72
N THR A 370 12.50 1.38 26.63
CA THR A 370 12.38 -0.08 26.73
C THR A 370 11.73 -0.65 25.47
N PHE A 371 10.67 -0.03 24.97
CA PHE A 371 10.02 -0.40 23.71
C PHE A 371 11.00 -0.31 22.53
N GLU A 372 11.69 0.82 22.35
CA GLU A 372 12.61 1.05 21.24
C GLU A 372 13.71 -0.02 21.18
N ASN A 373 14.30 -0.34 22.34
CA ASN A 373 15.31 -1.39 22.46
C ASN A 373 14.74 -2.77 22.09
N ARG A 374 13.54 -3.10 22.58
CA ARG A 374 12.86 -4.38 22.27
C ARG A 374 12.52 -4.48 20.78
N LEU A 375 11.96 -3.44 20.17
CA LEU A 375 11.60 -3.43 18.76
C LEU A 375 12.84 -3.46 17.86
N THR A 376 13.91 -2.75 18.22
CA THR A 376 15.18 -2.80 17.49
C THR A 376 15.76 -4.22 17.48
N ALA A 377 15.82 -4.88 18.65
CA ALA A 377 16.32 -6.24 18.76
C ALA A 377 15.45 -7.22 17.95
N LEU A 378 14.13 -7.09 18.05
CA LEU A 378 13.19 -7.95 17.34
C LEU A 378 13.24 -7.74 15.82
N THR A 379 13.41 -6.50 15.36
CA THR A 379 13.59 -6.18 13.94
C THR A 379 14.89 -6.77 13.40
N ASN A 380 15.99 -6.73 14.16
CA ASN A 380 17.25 -7.36 13.73
C ASN A 380 17.14 -8.89 13.60
N GLU A 381 16.39 -9.51 14.51
CA GLU A 381 16.09 -10.95 14.46
C GLU A 381 15.19 -11.27 13.26
N ARG A 382 14.14 -10.46 13.04
CA ARG A 382 13.26 -10.52 11.87
C ARG A 382 14.08 -10.46 10.59
N ASP A 383 14.92 -9.42 10.42
CA ASP A 383 15.72 -9.20 9.21
C ASP A 383 16.66 -10.40 8.94
N THR A 384 17.24 -10.97 10.00
CA THR A 384 18.12 -12.14 9.89
C THR A 384 17.36 -13.37 9.38
N VAL A 385 16.19 -13.66 9.95
CA VAL A 385 15.36 -14.81 9.56
C VAL A 385 14.74 -14.59 8.18
N ALA A 386 14.20 -13.40 7.91
CA ALA A 386 13.66 -12.99 6.61
C ALA A 386 14.69 -13.19 5.49
N LEU A 387 15.95 -12.81 5.72
CA LEU A 387 17.05 -13.03 4.78
C LEU A 387 17.35 -14.53 4.55
N GLN A 388 17.27 -15.37 5.58
CA GLN A 388 17.44 -16.81 5.41
C GLN A 388 16.28 -17.42 4.60
N ILE A 389 15.04 -16.97 4.87
CA ILE A 389 13.86 -17.45 4.17
C ILE A 389 13.87 -17.03 2.70
N SER A 390 14.11 -15.75 2.40
CA SER A 390 14.13 -15.25 1.02
C SER A 390 15.18 -15.98 0.18
N ARG A 391 16.40 -16.17 0.70
CA ARG A 391 17.45 -16.96 0.02
C ARG A 391 17.03 -18.40 -0.24
N LEU A 392 16.37 -19.05 0.73
CA LEU A 392 15.89 -20.43 0.54
C LEU A 392 14.83 -20.47 -0.56
N LEU A 393 13.82 -19.60 -0.49
CA LEU A 393 12.74 -19.51 -1.47
C LEU A 393 13.27 -19.22 -2.89
N GLU A 394 14.16 -18.22 -3.04
CA GLU A 394 14.80 -17.90 -4.31
C GLU A 394 15.61 -19.07 -4.87
N SER A 395 16.30 -19.83 -4.02
CA SER A 395 17.07 -21.00 -4.45
C SER A 395 16.18 -22.19 -4.84
N ALA A 396 14.94 -22.23 -4.35
CA ALA A 396 14.01 -23.35 -4.49
C ALA A 396 13.11 -23.21 -5.72
N THR A 397 12.93 -21.99 -6.24
CA THR A 397 12.09 -21.70 -7.40
C THR A 397 12.91 -21.10 -8.52
N SER A 398 12.93 -21.75 -9.68
CA SER A 398 13.50 -21.20 -10.91
C SER A 398 12.52 -21.37 -12.05
N GLY A 399 12.74 -20.61 -13.12
CA GLY A 399 12.09 -20.85 -14.39
C GLY A 399 12.34 -22.26 -14.95
N SER A 400 11.61 -22.60 -16.01
CA SER A 400 11.73 -23.88 -16.73
C SER A 400 13.04 -24.03 -17.53
N GLY A 401 13.83 -22.96 -17.68
CA GLY A 401 15.15 -22.95 -18.32
C GLY A 401 16.32 -23.44 -17.44
N GLU A 402 17.48 -23.69 -18.05
CA GLU A 402 18.65 -24.35 -17.43
C GLU A 402 19.48 -23.51 -16.44
N ASP A 403 19.09 -22.28 -16.13
CA ASP A 403 19.91 -21.36 -15.32
C ASP A 403 19.80 -21.61 -13.80
N ALA A 404 20.46 -22.66 -13.34
CA ALA A 404 20.62 -23.03 -11.93
C ALA A 404 21.79 -22.28 -11.26
N GLY A 405 21.63 -20.98 -11.01
CA GLY A 405 22.71 -20.12 -10.51
C GLY A 405 22.49 -19.47 -9.15
N VAL A 406 22.11 -20.22 -8.10
CA VAL A 406 22.30 -19.79 -6.69
C VAL A 406 22.76 -21.01 -5.89
N GLY A 407 23.89 -20.85 -5.18
CA GLY A 407 24.56 -21.90 -4.41
C GLY A 407 23.58 -22.70 -3.55
N ALA A 408 23.78 -24.01 -3.51
CA ALA A 408 22.92 -24.94 -2.79
C ALA A 408 22.97 -24.66 -1.28
N GLN A 409 22.04 -23.84 -0.78
CA GLN A 409 21.63 -23.97 0.62
C GLN A 409 20.94 -25.32 0.80
N ALA A 410 21.03 -25.92 1.99
CA ALA A 410 20.30 -27.13 2.31
C ALA A 410 18.80 -26.84 2.22
N ARG A 411 18.16 -27.37 1.17
CA ARG A 411 16.72 -27.26 0.87
C ARG A 411 15.93 -28.38 1.54
N ASP A 412 16.46 -28.94 2.64
CA ASP A 412 15.81 -30.05 3.33
C ASP A 412 14.60 -29.56 4.15
N ASP A 413 13.65 -30.47 4.35
CA ASP A 413 12.41 -30.19 5.08
C ASP A 413 12.69 -29.74 6.53
N ALA A 414 13.84 -30.14 7.10
CA ALA A 414 14.26 -29.74 8.44
C ALA A 414 14.59 -28.23 8.50
N SER A 415 15.28 -27.70 7.49
CA SER A 415 15.63 -26.29 7.36
C SER A 415 14.39 -25.42 7.16
N VAL A 416 13.48 -25.84 6.28
CA VAL A 416 12.18 -25.17 6.08
C VAL A 416 11.38 -25.14 7.38
N SER A 417 11.24 -26.29 8.04
CA SER A 417 10.49 -26.41 9.29
C SER A 417 11.09 -25.57 10.42
N ARG A 418 12.43 -25.47 10.49
CA ARG A 418 13.12 -24.61 11.46
C ARG A 418 12.79 -23.14 11.22
N LEU A 419 12.91 -22.66 9.98
CA LEU A 419 12.63 -21.26 9.64
C LEU A 419 11.16 -20.88 9.87
N VAL A 420 10.22 -21.79 9.58
CA VAL A 420 8.80 -21.58 9.90
C VAL A 420 8.61 -21.39 11.41
N ARG A 421 9.25 -22.20 12.25
CA ARG A 421 9.16 -22.08 13.72
C ARG A 421 9.80 -20.78 14.22
N GLU A 422 10.97 -20.41 13.72
CA GLU A 422 11.66 -19.17 14.09
C GLU A 422 10.83 -17.95 13.73
N ALA A 423 10.31 -17.89 12.49
CA ALA A 423 9.43 -16.81 12.06
C ALA A 423 8.15 -16.71 12.90
N ARG A 424 7.49 -17.84 13.19
CA ARG A 424 6.30 -17.86 14.07
C ARG A 424 6.62 -17.38 15.50
N SER A 425 7.81 -17.71 16.01
CA SER A 425 8.26 -17.23 17.33
C SER A 425 8.47 -15.71 17.35
N ILE A 426 9.06 -15.15 16.29
CA ILE A 426 9.22 -13.69 16.14
C ILE A 426 7.86 -13.00 16.05
N LEU A 427 6.93 -13.55 15.25
CA LEU A 427 5.57 -13.03 15.13
C LEU A 427 4.83 -13.02 16.48
N ALA A 428 4.93 -14.08 17.27
CA ALA A 428 4.33 -14.13 18.60
C ALA A 428 4.92 -13.08 19.55
N ARG A 429 6.24 -12.85 19.50
CA ARG A 429 6.91 -11.82 20.31
C ARG A 429 6.55 -10.41 19.87
N ALA A 430 6.36 -10.18 18.57
CA ALA A 430 5.87 -8.89 18.04
C ALA A 430 4.44 -8.62 18.53
N ALA A 431 3.57 -9.62 18.48
CA ALA A 431 2.21 -9.53 18.99
C ALA A 431 2.16 -9.24 20.50
N ASN A 432 3.02 -9.89 21.29
CA ASN A 432 3.13 -9.61 22.74
C ASN A 432 3.61 -8.17 23.00
N LEU A 433 4.60 -7.69 22.23
CA LEU A 433 5.06 -6.30 22.32
C LEU A 433 3.93 -5.31 22.02
N ALA A 434 3.07 -5.60 21.03
CA ALA A 434 1.89 -4.81 20.71
C ALA A 434 0.80 -4.86 21.79
N ALA A 435 0.68 -5.99 22.51
CA ALA A 435 -0.21 -6.15 23.64
C ALA A 435 0.28 -5.45 24.92
N GLY A 436 1.56 -5.04 24.97
CA GLY A 436 2.18 -4.38 26.12
C GLY A 436 2.87 -5.32 27.11
N ASP A 437 3.14 -6.57 26.72
CA ASP A 437 3.79 -7.61 27.54
C ASP A 437 5.34 -7.58 27.47
#